data_AF-A0A367QJL7-F1
#
_entry.id   AF-A0A367QJL7-F1
#
_cell.length_a   1.000
_cell.length_b   1.000
_cell.length_c   1.000
_cell.angle_alpha   90.00
_cell.angle_beta   90.00
_cell.angle_gamma   90.00
#
_symmetry.space_group_name_H-M   'P 1'
#
loop_
_entity.id
_entity.type
_entity.pdbx_description
1 polymer ?
#
loop_
_entity_poly.entity_id
_entity_poly.type
_entity_poly.pdbx_seq_one_letter_code
_entity_poly.pdbx_strand_id
1 'polypeptide(L)'
;MTSKKNKNRFGLSRYIPPEIELEIRRRSKFGCVICRGAVTHYEHINPEFKDAEKHDPTKICCLCGSCHDKVTRRIYSKAYVAKRYTEVQQSSVVKPARDFFDFHSGEASLLVGGLKGTSAPSYVFSVYGQPIFQVLSHPKANEGAIYARFTDKEGQDVFRIDGNQWLAFTEAWDVQVKGQRITVLNQDQLVALRLRVEPPGGIAIEHLDMRYGPAHLMATEHAILIGKYLDQNVCAWVTANIEIMQSSESSVFVSVHQPQLERISMGHPTGVAWPQIGLSIASKCGFLLSECVTAIKSLDHVREYFFKSASQPGLSQLIDGTHFLLLPDKQFYTNTTHPKLYEFLRIHQFIHSPENLVFSEQKVPDEVIEEIPITPQSTLSDKAVLRSFLLKNQNLITLDQKIVEFTGNELHLDADNLERHIQDLKCWKITTVQELDEVLKINAKMIISFYKEFDKRWIQYLENNPQKKGSSSSPRGISITYLLFLLAVMKEDKAFIQKYVNDVSSVFDAFQKAKDA
;
A
#
# COMPACT_ATOMS: atom_id res chain seq x y z
N MET A 1 16.87 -15.07 -49.32
CA MET A 1 18.02 -15.93 -48.94
C MET A 1 18.16 -15.93 -47.42
N THR A 2 17.49 -16.82 -46.70
CA THR A 2 17.48 -16.76 -45.22
C THR A 2 17.37 -18.17 -44.63
N SER A 3 18.08 -18.40 -43.51
CA SER A 3 17.85 -19.49 -42.56
C SER A 3 18.46 -20.89 -42.83
N LYS A 4 19.79 -21.00 -43.00
CA LYS A 4 20.50 -22.27 -42.74
C LYS A 4 21.73 -22.20 -41.81
N LYS A 5 22.09 -21.02 -41.27
CA LYS A 5 23.32 -20.85 -40.45
C LYS A 5 23.13 -20.83 -38.92
N ASN A 6 21.92 -21.04 -38.40
CA ASN A 6 21.66 -20.88 -36.95
C ASN A 6 21.49 -22.19 -36.17
N LYS A 7 21.73 -23.35 -36.80
CA LYS A 7 21.69 -24.66 -36.14
C LYS A 7 23.08 -25.28 -36.09
N ASN A 8 23.37 -26.03 -35.02
CA ASN A 8 24.61 -26.82 -34.93
C ASN A 8 24.48 -28.17 -35.66
N ARG A 9 25.49 -29.04 -35.53
CA ARG A 9 25.52 -30.37 -36.18
C ARG A 9 24.40 -31.32 -35.74
N PHE A 10 23.76 -31.05 -34.60
CA PHE A 10 22.64 -31.80 -34.04
C PHE A 10 21.29 -31.12 -34.29
N GLY A 11 21.25 -30.04 -35.06
CA GLY A 11 20.02 -29.30 -35.35
C GLY A 11 19.56 -28.35 -34.22
N LEU A 12 20.33 -28.22 -33.14
CA LEU A 12 20.03 -27.31 -32.02
C LEU A 12 20.19 -25.85 -32.49
N SER A 13 19.15 -25.05 -32.29
CA SER A 13 19.14 -23.62 -32.59
C SER A 13 20.00 -22.84 -31.60
N ARG A 14 20.44 -21.62 -31.95
CA ARG A 14 21.01 -20.68 -30.96
C ARG A 14 19.97 -20.07 -30.02
N TYR A 15 18.70 -20.18 -30.35
CA TYR A 15 17.61 -19.71 -29.50
C TYR A 15 17.52 -20.57 -28.23
N ILE A 16 17.70 -19.94 -27.07
CA ILE A 16 17.53 -20.57 -25.76
C ILE A 16 16.12 -20.24 -25.26
N PRO A 17 15.30 -21.24 -24.89
CA PRO A 17 13.99 -20.99 -24.29
C PRO A 17 14.06 -20.12 -23.03
N PRO A 18 13.08 -19.21 -22.78
CA PRO A 18 13.13 -18.23 -21.69
C PRO A 18 13.33 -18.83 -20.30
N GLU A 19 12.73 -19.99 -20.03
CA GLU A 19 12.86 -20.71 -18.77
C GLU A 19 14.28 -21.24 -18.54
N ILE A 20 14.97 -21.66 -19.61
CA ILE A 20 16.36 -22.10 -19.56
C ILE A 20 17.28 -20.89 -19.39
N GLU A 21 16.99 -19.79 -20.07
CA GLU A 21 17.73 -18.54 -19.91
C GLU A 21 17.68 -18.02 -18.46
N LEU A 22 16.49 -18.04 -17.84
CA LEU A 22 16.29 -17.67 -16.43
C LEU A 22 17.19 -18.51 -15.52
N GLU A 23 17.17 -19.84 -15.69
CA GLU A 23 17.98 -20.74 -14.87
C GLU A 23 19.49 -20.48 -15.06
N ILE A 24 19.94 -20.22 -16.30
CA ILE A 24 21.34 -19.85 -16.57
C ILE A 24 21.72 -18.55 -15.84
N ARG A 25 20.85 -17.53 -15.91
CA ARG A 25 21.09 -16.23 -15.24
C ARG A 25 21.16 -16.40 -13.73
N ARG A 26 20.21 -17.12 -13.12
CA ARG A 26 20.19 -17.39 -11.67
C ARG A 26 21.43 -18.16 -11.21
N ARG A 27 21.82 -19.22 -11.94
CA ARG A 27 23.05 -19.97 -11.65
C ARG A 27 24.33 -19.15 -11.81
N SER A 28 24.33 -18.22 -12.76
CA SER A 28 25.43 -17.26 -12.96
C SER A 28 25.34 -16.06 -12.01
N LYS A 29 24.30 -16.02 -11.15
CA LYS A 29 24.00 -14.92 -10.22
C LYS A 29 23.94 -13.58 -10.95
N PHE A 30 23.23 -13.55 -12.08
CA PHE A 30 22.93 -12.38 -12.92
C PHE A 30 24.12 -11.67 -13.58
N GLY A 31 25.34 -12.21 -13.48
CA GLY A 31 26.53 -11.54 -13.99
C GLY A 31 27.53 -12.49 -14.62
N CYS A 32 28.51 -11.92 -15.31
CA CYS A 32 29.62 -12.66 -15.86
C CYS A 32 30.32 -13.49 -14.77
N VAL A 33 30.48 -14.79 -14.99
CA VAL A 33 31.10 -15.67 -13.99
C VAL A 33 32.59 -15.38 -13.74
N ILE A 34 33.24 -14.58 -14.58
CA ILE A 34 34.65 -14.22 -14.48
C ILE A 34 34.84 -12.85 -13.79
N CYS A 35 34.17 -11.80 -14.29
CA CYS A 35 34.38 -10.42 -13.84
C CYS A 35 33.17 -9.73 -13.23
N ARG A 36 32.00 -10.41 -13.22
CA ARG A 36 30.71 -9.89 -12.73
C ARG A 36 30.10 -8.74 -13.54
N GLY A 37 30.56 -8.48 -14.77
CA GLY A 37 29.87 -7.57 -15.70
C GLY A 37 28.43 -8.03 -15.96
N ALA A 38 27.47 -7.12 -15.93
CA ALA A 38 26.04 -7.45 -15.94
C ALA A 38 25.42 -7.51 -17.35
N VAL A 39 25.96 -6.77 -18.33
CA VAL A 39 25.61 -6.97 -19.74
C VAL A 39 26.31 -8.23 -20.26
N THR A 40 25.54 -9.29 -20.50
CA THR A 40 26.08 -10.64 -20.73
C THR A 40 25.50 -11.36 -21.95
N HIS A 41 26.25 -12.36 -22.41
CA HIS A 41 25.89 -13.36 -23.41
C HIS A 41 25.91 -14.76 -22.76
N TYR A 42 25.15 -15.68 -23.34
CA TYR A 42 25.17 -17.08 -22.93
C TYR A 42 26.32 -17.83 -23.60
N GLU A 43 27.09 -18.55 -22.80
CA GLU A 43 28.24 -19.32 -23.25
C GLU A 43 28.08 -20.80 -22.90
N HIS A 44 28.06 -21.67 -23.91
CA HIS A 44 28.10 -23.12 -23.72
C HIS A 44 29.49 -23.55 -23.27
N ILE A 45 29.61 -24.03 -22.03
CA ILE A 45 30.88 -24.39 -21.40
C ILE A 45 31.33 -25.78 -21.86
N ASN A 46 30.49 -26.79 -21.64
CA ASN A 46 30.79 -28.19 -21.99
C ASN A 46 29.50 -29.02 -22.12
N PRO A 47 29.15 -29.54 -23.30
CA PRO A 47 29.87 -29.39 -24.57
C PRO A 47 29.79 -27.96 -25.12
N GLU A 48 30.71 -27.61 -26.04
CA GLU A 48 30.58 -26.36 -26.81
C GLU A 48 29.30 -26.38 -27.65
N PHE A 49 28.78 -25.20 -28.04
CA PHE A 49 27.54 -25.11 -28.82
C PHE A 49 27.55 -25.99 -30.08
N LYS A 50 28.67 -26.10 -30.80
CA LYS A 50 28.80 -26.94 -32.01
C LYS A 50 28.56 -28.43 -31.73
N ASP A 51 28.79 -28.86 -30.49
CA ASP A 51 28.71 -30.25 -30.01
C ASP A 51 27.57 -30.46 -29.00
N ALA A 52 26.73 -29.46 -28.74
CA ALA A 52 25.64 -29.54 -27.77
C ALA A 52 24.36 -30.11 -28.37
N GLU A 53 23.76 -31.11 -27.76
CA GLU A 53 22.48 -31.68 -28.22
C GLU A 53 21.26 -30.91 -27.68
N LYS A 54 21.43 -30.20 -26.55
CA LYS A 54 20.39 -29.43 -25.89
C LYS A 54 20.96 -28.21 -25.16
N HIS A 55 20.09 -27.25 -24.83
CA HIS A 55 20.43 -26.16 -23.91
C HIS A 55 20.31 -26.65 -22.46
N ASP A 56 21.40 -27.11 -21.89
CA ASP A 56 21.46 -27.52 -20.48
C ASP A 56 21.95 -26.35 -19.61
N PRO A 57 21.12 -25.80 -18.71
CA PRO A 57 21.49 -24.64 -17.91
C PRO A 57 22.63 -24.92 -16.93
N THR A 58 22.91 -26.19 -16.62
CA THR A 58 24.07 -26.60 -15.80
C THR A 58 25.39 -26.52 -16.58
N LYS A 59 25.33 -26.40 -17.91
CA LYS A 59 26.46 -26.41 -18.83
C LYS A 59 26.61 -25.11 -19.61
N ILE A 60 25.80 -24.11 -19.30
CA ILE A 60 25.81 -22.78 -19.91
C ILE A 60 25.94 -21.75 -18.79
N CYS A 61 26.72 -20.69 -19.01
CA CYS A 61 26.85 -19.57 -18.07
C CYS A 61 26.74 -18.22 -18.76
N CYS A 62 26.63 -17.15 -17.97
CA CYS A 62 26.73 -15.78 -18.44
C CYS A 62 28.20 -15.31 -18.53
N LEU A 63 28.58 -14.70 -19.65
CA LEU A 63 29.84 -13.97 -19.82
C LEU A 63 29.59 -12.58 -20.39
N CYS A 64 30.29 -11.55 -19.93
CA CYS A 64 30.23 -10.23 -20.58
C CYS A 64 30.94 -10.27 -21.94
N GLY A 65 30.67 -9.29 -22.81
CA GLY A 65 31.27 -9.21 -24.15
C GLY A 65 32.80 -9.39 -24.15
N SER A 66 33.50 -8.70 -23.26
CA SER A 66 34.98 -8.81 -23.14
C SER A 66 35.46 -10.22 -22.76
N CYS A 67 34.79 -10.88 -21.82
CA CYS A 67 35.17 -12.23 -21.40
C CYS A 67 34.77 -13.28 -22.45
N HIS A 68 33.60 -13.13 -23.06
CA HIS A 68 33.12 -14.00 -24.13
C HIS A 68 34.06 -13.94 -25.35
N ASP A 69 34.52 -12.75 -25.72
CA ASP A 69 35.53 -12.52 -26.76
C ASP A 69 36.84 -13.24 -26.48
N LYS A 70 37.32 -13.20 -25.23
CA LYS A 70 38.54 -13.91 -24.82
C LYS A 70 38.38 -15.42 -24.94
N VAL A 71 37.20 -15.99 -24.69
CA VAL A 71 36.94 -17.42 -24.93
C VAL A 71 36.90 -17.72 -26.43
N THR A 72 36.20 -16.89 -27.20
CA THR A 72 36.09 -17.04 -28.67
C THR A 72 37.47 -17.02 -29.35
N ARG A 73 38.35 -16.11 -28.90
CA ARG A 73 39.74 -15.98 -29.38
C ARG A 73 40.71 -16.97 -28.72
N ARG A 74 40.22 -17.90 -27.89
CA ARG A 74 41.02 -18.91 -27.16
C ARG A 74 42.08 -18.33 -26.21
N ILE A 75 41.92 -17.09 -25.79
CA ILE A 75 42.71 -16.48 -24.69
C ILE A 75 42.28 -17.11 -23.36
N TYR A 76 40.98 -17.38 -23.18
CA TYR A 76 40.45 -18.17 -22.08
C TYR A 76 39.99 -19.54 -22.57
N SER A 77 40.40 -20.60 -21.87
CA SER A 77 39.94 -21.96 -22.14
C SER A 77 38.55 -22.22 -21.54
N LYS A 78 37.80 -23.17 -22.09
CA LYS A 78 36.52 -23.63 -21.51
C LYS A 78 36.68 -24.18 -20.10
N ALA A 79 37.82 -24.84 -19.81
CA ALA A 79 38.15 -25.31 -18.47
C ALA A 79 38.30 -24.16 -17.46
N TYR A 80 38.90 -23.03 -17.87
CA TYR A 80 38.97 -21.84 -17.03
C TYR A 80 37.57 -21.28 -16.76
N VAL A 81 36.71 -21.16 -17.78
CA VAL A 81 35.32 -20.71 -17.61
C VAL A 81 34.55 -21.64 -16.68
N ALA A 82 34.66 -22.96 -16.86
CA ALA A 82 34.02 -23.96 -16.01
C ALA A 82 34.42 -23.80 -14.53
N LYS A 83 35.73 -23.64 -14.27
CA LYS A 83 36.24 -23.39 -12.91
C LYS A 83 35.59 -22.16 -12.29
N ARG A 84 35.55 -21.04 -13.02
CA ARG A 84 34.95 -19.77 -12.55
C ARG A 84 33.44 -19.88 -12.31
N TYR A 85 32.75 -20.62 -13.16
CA TYR A 85 31.32 -20.89 -12.98
C TYR A 85 31.04 -21.69 -11.69
N THR A 86 31.82 -22.73 -11.44
CA THR A 86 31.73 -23.53 -10.19
C THR A 86 32.02 -22.67 -8.96
N GLU A 87 33.05 -21.81 -8.99
CA GLU A 87 33.36 -20.88 -7.90
C GLU A 87 32.16 -19.96 -7.58
N VAL A 88 31.49 -19.42 -8.61
CA VAL A 88 30.30 -18.57 -8.43
C VAL A 88 29.13 -19.35 -7.84
N GLN A 89 28.90 -20.59 -8.29
CA GLN A 89 27.81 -21.43 -7.78
C GLN A 89 28.01 -21.84 -6.32
N GLN A 90 29.24 -22.19 -5.94
CA GLN A 90 29.56 -22.69 -4.59
C GLN A 90 29.64 -21.59 -3.54
N SER A 91 29.90 -20.34 -3.94
CA SER A 91 30.00 -19.25 -2.98
C SER A 91 28.63 -18.88 -2.41
N SER A 92 28.50 -18.66 -1.10
CA SER A 92 27.30 -18.02 -0.51
C SER A 92 27.29 -16.51 -0.74
N VAL A 93 28.47 -15.90 -0.92
CA VAL A 93 28.63 -14.45 -1.09
C VAL A 93 29.40 -14.18 -2.38
N VAL A 94 28.75 -13.54 -3.36
CA VAL A 94 29.41 -13.09 -4.59
C VAL A 94 29.26 -11.59 -4.73
N LYS A 95 30.23 -10.94 -5.41
CA LYS A 95 30.04 -9.56 -5.80
C LYS A 95 28.81 -9.46 -6.72
N PRO A 96 27.93 -8.47 -6.52
CA PRO A 96 26.76 -8.26 -7.36
C PRO A 96 27.19 -8.07 -8.82
N ALA A 97 26.29 -8.43 -9.73
CA ALA A 97 26.50 -8.11 -11.13
C ALA A 97 26.48 -6.59 -11.29
N ARG A 98 27.38 -6.02 -12.10
CA ARG A 98 27.54 -4.57 -12.21
C ARG A 98 27.84 -4.10 -13.61
N ASP A 99 27.42 -2.88 -13.90
CA ASP A 99 27.80 -2.14 -15.10
C ASP A 99 27.71 -0.63 -14.84
N PHE A 100 28.02 0.20 -15.84
CA PHE A 100 27.99 1.65 -15.72
C PHE A 100 26.96 2.28 -16.65
N PHE A 101 26.33 3.36 -16.19
CA PHE A 101 25.55 4.25 -17.03
C PHE A 101 26.44 5.30 -17.68
N ASP A 102 26.00 5.79 -18.84
CA ASP A 102 26.72 6.78 -19.62
C ASP A 102 26.31 8.21 -19.23
N PHE A 103 26.93 8.77 -18.18
CA PHE A 103 26.66 10.13 -17.67
C PHE A 103 27.80 11.11 -17.97
N HIS A 104 28.51 10.90 -19.10
CA HIS A 104 29.70 11.69 -19.47
C HIS A 104 29.42 13.18 -19.72
N SER A 105 28.16 13.59 -19.89
CA SER A 105 27.78 14.98 -20.14
C SER A 105 27.82 15.85 -18.88
N GLY A 106 27.98 15.27 -17.68
CA GLY A 106 27.85 15.99 -16.41
C GLY A 106 26.39 16.21 -15.97
N GLU A 107 25.44 15.88 -16.83
CA GLU A 107 24.00 15.97 -16.56
C GLU A 107 23.45 14.59 -16.17
N ALA A 108 22.65 14.55 -15.11
CA ALA A 108 21.96 13.36 -14.66
C ALA A 108 20.46 13.66 -14.50
N SER A 109 19.62 12.83 -15.12
CA SER A 109 18.16 12.96 -15.06
C SER A 109 17.48 11.63 -14.74
N LEU A 110 16.49 11.71 -13.86
CA LEU A 110 15.65 10.58 -13.47
C LEU A 110 14.19 10.92 -13.81
N LEU A 111 13.64 10.29 -14.84
CA LEU A 111 12.24 10.44 -15.23
C LEU A 111 11.38 9.46 -14.41
N VAL A 112 10.63 10.00 -13.47
CA VAL A 112 9.74 9.24 -12.60
C VAL A 112 8.59 10.12 -12.12
N GLY A 113 7.41 9.54 -12.00
CA GLY A 113 6.30 10.18 -11.30
C GLY A 113 5.64 11.34 -12.03
N GLY A 114 5.90 11.50 -13.33
CA GLY A 114 5.43 12.66 -14.08
C GLY A 114 6.11 13.96 -13.65
N LEU A 115 7.27 13.88 -13.00
CA LEU A 115 8.10 15.02 -12.64
C LEU A 115 8.42 15.85 -13.89
N LYS A 116 7.68 16.94 -14.08
CA LYS A 116 7.88 17.94 -15.10
C LYS A 116 8.48 19.17 -14.45
N GLY A 117 9.57 19.69 -15.01
CA GLY A 117 10.20 20.89 -14.48
C GLY A 117 11.58 21.15 -15.06
N THR A 118 11.98 22.42 -15.07
CA THR A 118 13.30 22.87 -15.55
C THR A 118 14.45 22.56 -14.59
N SER A 119 14.14 22.20 -13.35
CA SER A 119 15.11 21.83 -12.32
C SER A 119 14.60 20.64 -11.51
N ALA A 120 15.14 19.45 -11.79
CA ALA A 120 14.83 18.26 -11.01
C ALA A 120 15.26 18.45 -9.53
N PRO A 121 14.50 17.93 -8.57
CA PRO A 121 14.90 17.98 -7.17
C PRO A 121 16.10 17.08 -6.91
N SER A 122 17.01 17.51 -6.03
CA SER A 122 18.21 16.72 -5.67
C SER A 122 17.85 15.39 -5.04
N TYR A 123 16.75 15.36 -4.27
CA TYR A 123 16.23 14.16 -3.63
C TYR A 123 14.83 13.86 -4.19
N VAL A 124 14.69 12.77 -4.90
CA VAL A 124 13.40 12.38 -5.49
C VAL A 124 12.56 11.61 -4.46
N PHE A 125 13.18 10.77 -3.65
CA PHE A 125 12.49 10.01 -2.61
C PHE A 125 13.36 9.89 -1.38
N SER A 126 12.80 10.18 -0.21
CA SER A 126 13.47 10.05 1.08
C SER A 126 12.56 9.41 2.13
N VAL A 127 13.15 8.64 3.03
CA VAL A 127 12.45 7.98 4.14
C VAL A 127 13.24 8.25 5.42
N TYR A 128 12.61 8.90 6.40
CA TYR A 128 13.21 9.33 7.66
C TYR A 128 14.51 10.13 7.49
N GLY A 129 14.53 11.01 6.48
CA GLY A 129 15.71 11.83 6.15
C GLY A 129 16.82 11.09 5.42
N GLN A 130 16.69 9.78 5.21
CA GLN A 130 17.61 9.02 4.36
C GLN A 130 17.23 9.22 2.89
N PRO A 131 18.15 9.69 2.02
CA PRO A 131 17.89 9.76 0.60
C PRO A 131 17.86 8.35 0.01
N ILE A 132 16.74 7.99 -0.60
CA ILE A 132 16.56 6.69 -1.28
C ILE A 132 16.85 6.86 -2.76
N PHE A 133 16.32 7.93 -3.37
CA PHE A 133 16.63 8.37 -4.74
C PHE A 133 17.20 9.78 -4.68
N GLN A 134 18.42 9.94 -5.19
CA GLN A 134 19.15 11.20 -5.27
C GLN A 134 19.71 11.39 -6.66
N VAL A 135 19.60 12.61 -7.17
CA VAL A 135 20.14 13.03 -8.46
C VAL A 135 21.08 14.20 -8.23
N LEU A 136 22.34 14.04 -8.64
CA LEU A 136 23.35 15.08 -8.59
C LEU A 136 23.66 15.50 -10.03
N SER A 137 23.11 16.64 -10.44
CA SER A 137 23.47 17.28 -11.70
C SER A 137 24.43 18.42 -11.43
N HIS A 138 25.62 18.37 -12.03
CA HIS A 138 26.65 19.38 -11.84
C HIS A 138 27.15 19.88 -13.20
N PRO A 139 26.53 20.93 -13.79
CA PRO A 139 26.93 21.45 -15.10
C PRO A 139 28.39 21.92 -15.19
N LYS A 140 29.06 22.11 -14.04
CA LYS A 140 30.46 22.55 -13.92
C LYS A 140 31.43 21.45 -13.47
N ALA A 141 30.95 20.27 -13.10
CA ALA A 141 31.77 19.13 -12.71
C ALA A 141 31.67 18.02 -13.76
N ASN A 142 32.70 17.19 -13.87
CA ASN A 142 32.81 16.25 -14.98
C ASN A 142 31.82 15.07 -14.94
N GLU A 143 31.04 14.86 -13.88
CA GLU A 143 30.15 13.70 -13.80
C GLU A 143 28.89 14.04 -12.99
N GLY A 144 27.73 14.00 -13.66
CA GLY A 144 26.45 13.86 -12.99
C GLY A 144 26.37 12.45 -12.40
N ALA A 145 25.51 12.26 -11.39
CA ALA A 145 25.40 11.00 -10.67
C ALA A 145 23.98 10.73 -10.17
N ILE A 146 23.58 9.46 -10.16
CA ILE A 146 22.30 9.03 -9.56
C ILE A 146 22.59 8.01 -8.46
N TYR A 147 22.04 8.23 -7.28
CA TYR A 147 22.05 7.23 -6.21
C TYR A 147 20.62 6.76 -6.00
N ALA A 148 20.38 5.48 -6.19
CA ALA A 148 19.03 4.92 -6.07
C ALA A 148 19.07 3.51 -5.47
N ARG A 149 18.19 3.24 -4.52
CA ARG A 149 18.06 1.92 -3.89
C ARG A 149 16.70 1.33 -4.18
N PHE A 150 16.66 0.16 -4.80
CA PHE A 150 15.42 -0.52 -5.17
C PHE A 150 15.32 -1.85 -4.43
N THR A 151 14.15 -2.07 -3.86
CA THR A 151 13.85 -3.22 -3.01
C THR A 151 12.66 -4.00 -3.53
N ASP A 152 12.50 -5.24 -3.07
CA ASP A 152 11.31 -6.04 -3.30
C ASP A 152 10.15 -5.67 -2.34
N LYS A 153 9.11 -6.51 -2.32
CA LYS A 153 7.92 -6.34 -1.46
C LYS A 153 8.24 -6.60 0.02
N GLU A 154 9.30 -7.35 0.30
CA GLU A 154 9.83 -7.62 1.64
C GLU A 154 10.77 -6.51 2.13
N GLY A 155 11.25 -5.66 1.23
CA GLY A 155 12.20 -4.58 1.53
C GLY A 155 13.67 -4.98 1.39
N GLN A 156 13.95 -6.11 0.74
CA GLN A 156 15.31 -6.58 0.45
C GLN A 156 15.84 -5.91 -0.82
N ASP A 157 17.13 -5.56 -0.83
CA ASP A 157 17.76 -4.93 -1.99
C ASP A 157 17.82 -5.89 -3.18
N VAL A 158 17.21 -5.48 -4.29
CA VAL A 158 17.25 -6.23 -5.55
C VAL A 158 18.07 -5.52 -6.62
N PHE A 159 18.16 -4.18 -6.54
CA PHE A 159 18.92 -3.36 -7.47
C PHE A 159 19.39 -2.06 -6.81
N ARG A 160 20.54 -1.53 -7.22
CA ARG A 160 21.05 -0.25 -6.74
C ARG A 160 21.78 0.50 -7.84
N ILE A 161 21.69 1.82 -7.81
CA ILE A 161 22.55 2.74 -8.54
C ILE A 161 23.39 3.47 -7.49
N ASP A 162 24.71 3.40 -7.63
CA ASP A 162 25.70 4.03 -6.78
C ASP A 162 26.54 4.97 -7.65
N GLY A 163 26.02 6.19 -7.80
CA GLY A 163 26.51 7.20 -8.74
C GLY A 163 26.25 6.80 -10.19
N ASN A 164 27.31 6.36 -10.89
CA ASN A 164 27.23 5.97 -12.30
C ASN A 164 27.30 4.45 -12.47
N GLN A 165 27.49 3.71 -11.37
CA GLN A 165 27.50 2.25 -11.38
C GLN A 165 26.15 1.72 -10.94
N TRP A 166 25.64 0.71 -11.63
CA TRP A 166 24.50 -0.05 -11.14
C TRP A 166 24.90 -1.47 -10.73
N LEU A 167 24.17 -1.99 -9.75
CA LEU A 167 24.39 -3.25 -9.07
C LEU A 167 23.10 -4.06 -9.08
N ALA A 168 23.18 -5.31 -9.53
CA ALA A 168 22.11 -6.30 -9.48
C ALA A 168 22.45 -7.38 -8.45
N PHE A 169 21.56 -7.54 -7.49
CA PHE A 169 21.74 -8.40 -6.32
C PHE A 169 21.14 -9.80 -6.54
N THR A 170 21.62 -10.76 -5.76
CA THR A 170 21.21 -12.18 -5.85
C THR A 170 19.82 -12.45 -5.28
N GLU A 171 19.31 -11.51 -4.50
CA GLU A 171 18.01 -11.47 -3.87
C GLU A 171 16.88 -11.27 -4.89
N ALA A 172 17.20 -10.65 -6.04
CA ALA A 172 16.29 -10.58 -7.18
C ALA A 172 15.93 -11.99 -7.68
N TRP A 173 14.68 -12.17 -8.14
CA TRP A 173 14.28 -13.43 -8.76
C TRP A 173 14.90 -13.60 -10.16
N ASP A 174 14.87 -12.52 -10.94
CA ASP A 174 15.52 -12.44 -12.24
C ASP A 174 15.98 -11.00 -12.50
N VAL A 175 17.06 -10.87 -13.28
CA VAL A 175 17.55 -9.59 -13.80
C VAL A 175 17.84 -9.76 -15.28
N GLN A 176 17.12 -9.01 -16.10
CA GLN A 176 17.21 -9.04 -17.55
C GLN A 176 17.74 -7.71 -18.07
N VAL A 177 18.70 -7.78 -18.97
CA VAL A 177 19.16 -6.62 -19.75
C VAL A 177 18.84 -6.89 -21.22
N LYS A 178 17.93 -6.11 -21.79
CA LYS A 178 17.48 -6.24 -23.18
C LYS A 178 17.51 -4.87 -23.86
N GLY A 179 18.47 -4.68 -24.76
CA GLY A 179 18.72 -3.36 -25.35
C GLY A 179 19.01 -2.32 -24.27
N GLN A 180 18.22 -1.25 -24.24
CA GLN A 180 18.34 -0.18 -23.25
C GLN A 180 17.54 -0.43 -21.96
N ARG A 181 16.88 -1.58 -21.83
CA ARG A 181 16.02 -1.87 -20.67
C ARG A 181 16.67 -2.83 -19.69
N ILE A 182 16.58 -2.49 -18.42
CA ILE A 182 16.92 -3.35 -17.29
C ILE A 182 15.62 -3.69 -16.57
N THR A 183 15.29 -4.97 -16.46
CA THR A 183 14.08 -5.44 -15.77
C THR A 183 14.48 -6.37 -14.64
N VAL A 184 13.95 -6.10 -13.45
CA VAL A 184 14.12 -6.92 -12.24
C VAL A 184 12.76 -7.49 -11.88
N LEU A 185 12.70 -8.81 -11.71
CA LEU A 185 11.49 -9.52 -11.31
C LEU A 185 11.58 -9.91 -9.83
N ASN A 186 10.42 -9.96 -9.17
CA ASN A 186 10.26 -10.56 -7.85
C ASN A 186 9.95 -12.07 -7.96
N GLN A 187 9.86 -12.76 -6.83
CA GLN A 187 9.64 -14.21 -6.77
C GLN A 187 8.31 -14.65 -7.40
N ASP A 188 7.30 -13.77 -7.38
CA ASP A 188 6.00 -14.01 -8.02
C ASP A 188 6.03 -13.78 -9.54
N GLN A 189 7.23 -13.54 -10.11
CA GLN A 189 7.47 -13.19 -11.51
C GLN A 189 6.81 -11.87 -11.95
N LEU A 190 6.43 -11.03 -11.00
CA LEU A 190 5.99 -9.67 -11.25
C LEU A 190 7.20 -8.75 -11.37
N VAL A 191 7.02 -7.67 -12.12
CA VAL A 191 8.07 -6.66 -12.32
C VAL A 191 8.21 -5.85 -11.03
N ALA A 192 9.36 -5.93 -10.36
CA ALA A 192 9.66 -5.04 -9.24
C ALA A 192 10.22 -3.70 -9.75
N LEU A 193 11.05 -3.77 -10.80
CA LEU A 193 11.68 -2.61 -11.42
C LEU A 193 11.82 -2.81 -12.93
N ARG A 194 11.49 -1.79 -13.70
CA ARG A 194 11.88 -1.67 -15.10
C ARG A 194 12.44 -0.27 -15.34
N LEU A 195 13.72 -0.23 -15.70
CA LEU A 195 14.43 0.98 -16.10
C LEU A 195 14.65 0.99 -17.61
N ARG A 196 14.58 2.17 -18.21
CA ARG A 196 15.05 2.44 -19.57
C ARG A 196 16.17 3.47 -19.50
N VAL A 197 17.32 3.13 -20.06
CA VAL A 197 18.48 4.01 -20.13
C VAL A 197 18.34 4.95 -21.33
N GLU A 198 18.51 6.26 -21.10
CA GLU A 198 18.47 7.32 -22.10
C GLU A 198 19.83 8.03 -22.15
N PRO A 199 20.83 7.46 -22.83
CA PRO A 199 22.14 8.07 -22.87
C PRO A 199 22.16 9.35 -23.72
N PRO A 200 22.97 10.36 -23.35
CA PRO A 200 23.72 10.43 -22.10
C PRO A 200 22.86 10.95 -20.93
N GLY A 201 23.17 10.51 -19.71
CA GLY A 201 22.67 11.15 -18.49
C GLY A 201 21.26 10.77 -18.02
N GLY A 202 20.44 10.11 -18.84
CA GLY A 202 19.04 9.85 -18.54
C GLY A 202 18.73 8.42 -18.09
N ILE A 203 17.83 8.30 -17.11
CA ILE A 203 17.17 7.06 -16.71
C ILE A 203 15.67 7.32 -16.55
N ALA A 204 14.85 6.51 -17.20
CA ALA A 204 13.40 6.50 -17.00
C ALA A 204 12.97 5.27 -16.19
N ILE A 205 12.16 5.48 -15.16
CA ILE A 205 11.49 4.41 -14.41
C ILE A 205 10.19 4.06 -15.14
N GLU A 206 10.19 3.02 -15.98
CA GLU A 206 8.97 2.57 -16.67
C GLU A 206 8.01 1.83 -15.73
N HIS A 207 8.55 1.17 -14.71
CA HIS A 207 7.77 0.45 -13.70
C HIS A 207 8.57 0.35 -12.39
N LEU A 208 7.93 0.62 -11.27
CA LEU A 208 8.49 0.43 -9.93
C LEU A 208 7.39 0.00 -8.97
N ASP A 209 7.64 -1.06 -8.22
CA ASP A 209 6.84 -1.51 -7.07
C ASP A 209 7.80 -2.00 -5.99
N MET A 210 8.02 -1.16 -4.97
CA MET A 210 9.00 -1.44 -3.92
C MET A 210 8.51 -1.05 -2.53
N ARG A 211 9.02 -1.74 -1.52
CA ARG A 211 8.83 -1.39 -0.11
C ARG A 211 10.11 -0.91 0.53
N TYR A 212 10.10 0.24 1.20
CA TYR A 212 11.23 0.70 2.00
C TYR A 212 10.81 1.05 3.42
N GLY A 213 11.09 0.15 4.37
CA GLY A 213 10.63 0.27 5.74
C GLY A 213 9.09 0.34 5.82
N PRO A 214 8.51 1.44 6.35
CA PRO A 214 7.07 1.63 6.42
C PRO A 214 6.47 2.26 5.16
N ALA A 215 7.30 2.62 4.17
CA ALA A 215 6.86 3.23 2.93
C ALA A 215 6.70 2.17 1.84
N HIS A 216 5.68 2.33 1.01
CA HIS A 216 5.52 1.64 -0.27
C HIS A 216 5.60 2.68 -1.38
N LEU A 217 6.37 2.40 -2.42
CA LEU A 217 6.51 3.29 -3.57
C LEU A 217 6.14 2.52 -4.83
N MET A 218 5.13 3.05 -5.53
CA MET A 218 4.78 2.61 -6.87
C MET A 218 4.98 3.77 -7.82
N ALA A 219 5.67 3.54 -8.93
CA ALA A 219 5.93 4.59 -9.89
C ALA A 219 6.01 4.07 -11.33
N THR A 220 5.74 4.97 -12.25
CA THR A 220 6.05 4.89 -13.67
C THR A 220 6.75 6.18 -14.08
N GLU A 221 6.99 6.37 -15.37
CA GLU A 221 7.54 7.61 -15.89
C GLU A 221 6.58 8.79 -15.63
N HIS A 222 5.28 8.52 -15.57
CA HIS A 222 4.23 9.55 -15.58
C HIS A 222 3.44 9.67 -14.28
N ALA A 223 3.52 8.67 -13.40
CA ALA A 223 2.71 8.61 -12.19
C ALA A 223 3.52 8.10 -11.01
N ILE A 224 3.30 8.67 -9.82
CA ILE A 224 3.89 8.24 -8.57
C ILE A 224 2.79 8.08 -7.53
N LEU A 225 2.89 7.01 -6.74
CA LEU A 225 1.97 6.71 -5.66
C LEU A 225 2.77 6.24 -4.46
N ILE A 226 2.54 6.87 -3.32
CA ILE A 226 3.29 6.63 -2.10
C ILE A 226 2.32 6.13 -1.05
N GLY A 227 2.59 4.93 -0.54
CA GLY A 227 1.86 4.31 0.54
C GLY A 227 2.65 4.40 1.84
N LYS A 228 1.97 4.57 2.95
CA LYS A 228 2.50 4.24 4.27
C LYS A 228 1.69 3.09 4.86
N TYR A 229 2.36 2.01 5.21
CA TYR A 229 1.71 0.86 5.85
C TYR A 229 1.08 1.28 7.18
N LEU A 230 -0.22 1.03 7.31
CA LEU A 230 -0.97 1.15 8.57
C LEU A 230 -1.00 -0.20 9.30
N ASP A 231 -1.05 -1.30 8.53
CA ASP A 231 -0.89 -2.67 8.99
C ASP A 231 -0.13 -3.51 7.93
N GLN A 232 -0.23 -4.84 7.94
CA GLN A 232 0.49 -5.70 7.00
C GLN A 232 0.04 -5.54 5.54
N ASN A 233 -1.23 -5.19 5.28
CA ASN A 233 -1.83 -5.20 3.94
C ASN A 233 -2.47 -3.88 3.54
N VAL A 234 -2.73 -2.98 4.50
CA VAL A 234 -3.40 -1.69 4.28
C VAL A 234 -2.37 -0.58 4.34
N CYS A 235 -2.42 0.32 3.35
CA CYS A 235 -1.63 1.54 3.35
C CYS A 235 -2.51 2.78 3.24
N ALA A 236 -2.05 3.87 3.84
CA ALA A 236 -2.47 5.22 3.52
C ALA A 236 -1.69 5.68 2.27
N TRP A 237 -2.38 5.85 1.17
CA TRP A 237 -1.85 6.20 -0.13
C TRP A 237 -2.02 7.69 -0.43
N VAL A 238 -1.02 8.27 -1.07
CA VAL A 238 -1.03 9.64 -1.60
C VAL A 238 -0.44 9.63 -3.01
N THR A 239 -1.13 10.30 -3.93
CA THR A 239 -0.60 10.65 -5.24
C THR A 239 -0.92 12.11 -5.56
N ALA A 240 -0.05 12.75 -6.32
CA ALA A 240 -0.23 14.12 -6.73
C ALA A 240 0.38 14.35 -8.12
N ASN A 241 -0.28 15.19 -8.92
CA ASN A 241 0.26 15.69 -10.16
C ASN A 241 0.90 17.07 -9.89
N ILE A 242 2.23 17.06 -9.81
CA ILE A 242 3.05 18.21 -9.44
C ILE A 242 3.99 18.60 -10.57
N GLU A 243 3.97 19.87 -10.93
CA GLU A 243 4.98 20.48 -11.79
C GLU A 243 5.96 21.28 -10.93
N ILE A 244 7.26 20.97 -11.02
CA ILE A 244 8.32 21.65 -10.28
C ILE A 244 8.80 22.84 -11.10
N MET A 245 8.50 24.04 -10.62
CA MET A 245 8.89 25.31 -11.24
C MET A 245 10.31 25.72 -10.85
N GLN A 246 10.71 25.41 -9.61
CA GLN A 246 12.02 25.74 -9.07
C GLN A 246 12.41 24.76 -7.96
N SER A 247 13.67 24.35 -7.88
CA SER A 247 14.19 23.50 -6.82
C SER A 247 15.44 24.11 -6.17
N SER A 248 15.60 23.90 -4.86
CA SER A 248 16.86 24.18 -4.15
C SER A 248 17.76 22.95 -4.13
N GLU A 249 19.05 23.10 -3.77
CA GLU A 249 19.98 21.97 -3.65
C GLU A 249 19.55 20.94 -2.58
N SER A 250 18.70 21.34 -1.64
CA SER A 250 18.15 20.47 -0.59
C SER A 250 16.67 20.11 -0.81
N SER A 251 16.16 20.33 -2.03
CA SER A 251 14.80 20.00 -2.41
C SER A 251 14.52 18.50 -2.35
N VAL A 252 13.34 18.17 -1.85
CA VAL A 252 12.87 16.79 -1.73
C VAL A 252 11.51 16.68 -2.40
N PHE A 253 11.40 15.82 -3.43
CA PHE A 253 10.13 15.62 -4.10
C PHE A 253 9.15 14.83 -3.25
N VAL A 254 9.61 13.74 -2.63
CA VAL A 254 8.80 12.90 -1.75
C VAL A 254 9.57 12.58 -0.49
N SER A 255 8.92 12.73 0.66
CA SER A 255 9.46 12.39 1.96
C SER A 255 8.44 11.64 2.81
N VAL A 256 8.89 10.54 3.42
CA VAL A 256 8.18 9.85 4.49
C VAL A 256 8.92 10.13 5.79
N HIS A 257 8.20 10.54 6.84
CA HIS A 257 8.75 10.90 8.13
C HIS A 257 7.87 10.43 9.28
N GLN A 258 8.29 10.74 10.51
CA GLN A 258 7.49 10.41 11.69
C GLN A 258 6.18 11.20 11.65
N PRO A 259 5.05 10.58 12.04
CA PRO A 259 3.81 11.30 12.29
C PRO A 259 4.02 12.44 13.28
N GLN A 260 3.44 13.59 13.00
CA GLN A 260 3.42 14.74 13.90
C GLN A 260 1.96 15.14 14.17
N LEU A 261 1.71 15.72 15.34
CA LEU A 261 0.38 16.19 15.77
C LEU A 261 -0.07 17.48 15.05
N GLU A 262 0.79 18.04 14.19
CA GLU A 262 0.52 19.27 13.47
C GLU A 262 -0.53 19.07 12.36
N ARG A 263 -1.29 20.14 12.09
CA ARG A 263 -2.26 20.17 10.98
C ARG A 263 -1.54 20.22 9.62
N ILE A 264 -2.23 19.84 8.55
CA ILE A 264 -1.76 19.99 7.16
C ILE A 264 -1.21 21.39 6.96
N SER A 265 0.04 21.48 6.49
CA SER A 265 0.69 22.73 6.17
C SER A 265 0.90 22.78 4.65
N MET A 266 0.38 23.83 4.03
CA MET A 266 0.66 24.20 2.64
C MET A 266 1.40 25.54 2.64
N GLY A 267 2.46 25.68 1.84
CA GLY A 267 3.19 26.94 1.70
C GLY A 267 4.32 27.18 2.70
N HIS A 268 4.81 26.12 3.35
CA HIS A 268 6.01 26.12 4.20
C HIS A 268 7.20 25.53 3.41
N PRO A 269 8.49 25.69 3.81
CA PRO A 269 9.61 24.97 3.19
C PRO A 269 9.45 23.44 3.13
N THR A 270 8.41 22.87 3.74
CA THR A 270 8.05 21.45 3.67
C THR A 270 7.15 21.09 2.48
N GLY A 271 6.71 22.04 1.66
CA GLY A 271 5.87 21.78 0.48
C GLY A 271 4.41 21.53 0.85
N VAL A 272 3.81 20.45 0.33
CA VAL A 272 2.52 19.93 0.80
C VAL A 272 2.79 18.79 1.77
N ALA A 273 2.38 18.95 3.02
CA ALA A 273 2.62 17.95 4.06
C ALA A 273 1.31 17.43 4.65
N TRP A 274 1.27 16.13 4.91
CA TRP A 274 0.29 15.45 5.75
C TRP A 274 0.99 14.92 7.01
N PRO A 275 1.20 15.78 8.02
CA PRO A 275 2.04 15.43 9.17
C PRO A 275 1.49 14.24 9.95
N GLN A 276 0.16 14.07 10.02
CA GLN A 276 -0.49 12.98 10.74
C GLN A 276 -0.15 11.59 10.18
N ILE A 277 0.06 11.48 8.87
CA ILE A 277 0.54 10.23 8.25
C ILE A 277 2.05 10.26 8.03
N GLY A 278 2.72 11.37 8.34
CA GLY A 278 4.16 11.51 8.16
C GLY A 278 4.57 11.44 6.69
N LEU A 279 3.89 12.19 5.82
CA LEU A 279 4.21 12.26 4.39
C LEU A 279 4.29 13.73 3.96
N SER A 280 5.26 14.07 3.12
CA SER A 280 5.33 15.36 2.45
C SER A 280 5.81 15.23 1.00
N ILE A 281 5.37 16.16 0.17
CA ILE A 281 5.75 16.25 -1.23
C ILE A 281 6.19 17.68 -1.59
N ALA A 282 7.10 17.78 -2.54
CA ALA A 282 7.67 19.02 -3.06
C ALA A 282 8.26 19.95 -1.96
N SER A 283 8.92 19.37 -0.95
CA SER A 283 9.60 20.15 0.08
C SER A 283 10.75 20.97 -0.53
N LYS A 284 10.82 22.24 -0.15
CA LYS A 284 11.78 23.24 -0.63
C LYS A 284 11.82 23.36 -2.17
N CYS A 285 10.65 23.22 -2.78
CA CYS A 285 10.40 23.44 -4.20
C CYS A 285 9.38 24.58 -4.38
N GLY A 286 9.52 25.35 -5.45
CA GLY A 286 8.40 26.08 -6.04
C GLY A 286 7.67 25.14 -6.99
N PHE A 287 6.35 24.98 -6.84
CA PHE A 287 5.59 23.99 -7.60
C PHE A 287 4.16 24.43 -7.92
N LEU A 288 3.57 23.82 -8.94
CA LEU A 288 2.14 23.86 -9.24
C LEU A 288 1.54 22.50 -8.92
N LEU A 289 0.45 22.50 -8.16
CA LEU A 289 -0.33 21.31 -7.84
C LEU A 289 -1.65 21.37 -8.62
N SER A 290 -1.87 20.38 -9.50
CA SER A 290 -3.10 20.30 -10.30
C SER A 290 -4.09 19.28 -9.76
N GLU A 291 -3.59 18.14 -9.28
CA GLU A 291 -4.40 17.07 -8.69
C GLU A 291 -3.69 16.49 -7.48
N CYS A 292 -4.43 16.16 -6.43
CA CYS A 292 -3.92 15.44 -5.28
C CYS A 292 -5.00 14.52 -4.73
N VAL A 293 -4.68 13.25 -4.56
CA VAL A 293 -5.62 12.25 -4.08
C VAL A 293 -5.00 11.44 -2.95
N THR A 294 -5.81 11.16 -1.93
CA THR A 294 -5.44 10.30 -0.82
C THR A 294 -6.46 9.17 -0.67
N ALA A 295 -6.01 7.99 -0.24
CA ALA A 295 -6.89 6.84 -0.03
C ALA A 295 -6.33 5.90 1.03
N ILE A 296 -7.18 5.15 1.71
CA ILE A 296 -6.76 4.01 2.55
C ILE A 296 -7.26 2.74 1.86
N LYS A 297 -6.33 1.94 1.34
CA LYS A 297 -6.65 0.75 0.52
C LYS A 297 -5.59 -0.32 0.72
N SER A 298 -5.96 -1.57 0.44
CA SER A 298 -5.00 -2.67 0.41
C SER A 298 -4.02 -2.50 -0.75
N LEU A 299 -2.81 -3.03 -0.58
CA LEU A 299 -1.79 -3.00 -1.62
C LEU A 299 -2.24 -3.70 -2.91
N ASP A 300 -2.89 -4.85 -2.80
CA ASP A 300 -3.35 -5.60 -3.97
C ASP A 300 -4.43 -4.85 -4.76
N HIS A 301 -5.35 -4.18 -4.06
CA HIS A 301 -6.34 -3.32 -4.69
C HIS A 301 -5.63 -2.22 -5.49
N VAL A 302 -4.69 -1.50 -4.87
CA VAL A 302 -3.97 -0.42 -5.54
C VAL A 302 -3.16 -0.90 -6.74
N ARG A 303 -2.46 -2.03 -6.62
CA ARG A 303 -1.70 -2.66 -7.72
C ARG A 303 -2.54 -2.94 -8.94
N GLU A 304 -3.75 -3.44 -8.73
CA GLU A 304 -4.67 -3.78 -9.82
C GLU A 304 -4.99 -2.57 -10.69
N TYR A 305 -5.17 -1.39 -10.09
CA TYR A 305 -5.58 -0.18 -10.81
C TYR A 305 -4.40 0.69 -11.26
N PHE A 306 -3.35 0.79 -10.44
CA PHE A 306 -2.27 1.75 -10.68
C PHE A 306 -1.57 1.49 -12.01
N PHE A 307 -1.08 0.28 -12.25
CA PHE A 307 -0.31 0.00 -13.47
C PHE A 307 -1.18 -0.12 -14.72
N LYS A 308 -2.48 -0.46 -14.58
CA LYS A 308 -3.42 -0.41 -15.71
C LYS A 308 -3.62 1.04 -16.17
N SER A 309 -3.78 1.96 -15.22
CA SER A 309 -4.19 3.33 -15.49
C SER A 309 -3.01 4.28 -15.72
N ALA A 310 -1.87 4.07 -15.06
CA ALA A 310 -0.64 4.85 -15.24
C ALA A 310 -0.04 4.71 -16.65
N SER A 311 -0.51 3.73 -17.44
CA SER A 311 -0.19 3.58 -18.86
C SER A 311 -1.02 4.50 -19.77
N GLN A 312 -2.00 5.23 -19.23
CA GLN A 312 -2.85 6.17 -19.96
C GLN A 312 -2.67 7.60 -19.40
N PRO A 313 -2.68 8.65 -20.26
CA PRO A 313 -2.63 10.03 -19.80
C PRO A 313 -3.96 10.42 -19.12
N GLY A 314 -3.91 10.72 -17.81
CA GLY A 314 -5.06 11.17 -17.01
C GLY A 314 -5.14 10.46 -15.65
N LEU A 315 -4.48 11.02 -14.62
CA LEU A 315 -4.43 10.42 -13.29
C LEU A 315 -5.79 10.41 -12.59
N SER A 316 -6.66 11.38 -12.90
CA SER A 316 -7.98 11.57 -12.28
C SER A 316 -8.90 10.37 -12.41
N GLN A 317 -8.73 9.52 -13.43
CA GLN A 317 -9.56 8.31 -13.61
C GLN A 317 -9.14 7.12 -12.72
N LEU A 318 -7.93 7.13 -12.13
CA LEU A 318 -7.50 6.04 -11.21
C LEU A 318 -8.39 5.93 -9.98
N ILE A 319 -9.00 7.05 -9.57
CA ILE A 319 -9.72 7.21 -8.30
C ILE A 319 -11.08 7.88 -8.57
N ASP A 320 -11.56 7.86 -9.81
CA ASP A 320 -12.90 8.34 -10.13
C ASP A 320 -13.90 7.22 -9.85
N GLY A 321 -14.43 7.24 -8.63
CA GLY A 321 -15.37 6.26 -8.10
C GLY A 321 -15.62 6.41 -6.60
N THR A 322 -14.73 7.07 -5.87
CA THR A 322 -14.95 7.41 -4.46
C THR A 322 -14.14 8.65 -4.07
N HIS A 323 -14.75 9.82 -4.23
CA HIS A 323 -14.45 10.93 -3.32
C HIS A 323 -15.00 10.52 -1.95
N PHE A 324 -14.24 9.77 -1.17
CA PHE A 324 -14.51 9.60 0.24
C PHE A 324 -13.24 9.83 1.04
N LEU A 325 -13.26 10.95 1.75
CA LEU A 325 -12.74 11.13 3.09
C LEU A 325 -12.72 9.82 3.88
N LEU A 326 -11.71 9.63 4.74
CA LEU A 326 -11.89 9.68 6.20
C LEU A 326 -10.56 9.35 6.92
N LEU A 327 -10.03 10.32 7.65
CA LEU A 327 -10.07 10.16 9.10
C LEU A 327 -11.14 11.15 9.62
N PRO A 328 -11.96 10.75 10.60
CA PRO A 328 -12.91 11.66 11.24
C PRO A 328 -12.19 12.69 12.12
N ASP A 329 -12.53 13.96 11.87
CA ASP A 329 -12.32 15.19 12.66
C ASP A 329 -10.85 15.63 12.93
N LYS A 330 -10.35 16.81 12.50
CA LYS A 330 -10.98 18.09 12.12
C LYS A 330 -10.21 18.81 10.99
N GLN A 331 -10.99 19.27 10.00
CA GLN A 331 -10.73 20.28 8.93
C GLN A 331 -9.62 19.97 7.91
N PHE A 332 -9.96 19.98 6.62
CA PHE A 332 -9.71 21.12 5.72
C PHE A 332 -10.45 20.97 4.37
N TYR A 333 -10.76 22.13 3.79
CA TYR A 333 -11.52 22.34 2.57
C TYR A 333 -10.77 21.87 1.31
N THR A 334 -11.50 21.29 0.36
CA THR A 334 -11.04 21.18 -1.03
C THR A 334 -11.14 22.56 -1.68
N ASN A 335 -10.05 23.02 -2.29
CA ASN A 335 -10.02 24.28 -3.01
C ASN A 335 -10.58 24.05 -4.42
N THR A 336 -11.74 24.62 -4.71
CA THR A 336 -12.12 25.06 -6.06
C THR A 336 -12.57 26.52 -5.96
N THR A 337 -11.67 27.43 -6.34
CA THR A 337 -11.95 28.79 -6.85
C THR A 337 -13.27 29.45 -6.40
N HIS A 338 -13.34 30.05 -5.19
CA HIS A 338 -14.40 31.03 -4.89
C HIS A 338 -13.99 32.12 -3.87
N PRO A 339 -14.16 33.43 -4.15
CA PRO A 339 -13.61 34.53 -3.32
C PRO A 339 -14.27 34.79 -1.96
N LYS A 340 -15.21 33.95 -1.48
CA LYS A 340 -15.99 34.23 -0.25
C LYS A 340 -15.41 33.64 1.04
N LEU A 341 -14.31 32.88 0.97
CA LEU A 341 -13.78 32.18 2.14
C LEU A 341 -12.91 33.06 3.07
N TYR A 342 -12.53 34.26 2.65
CA TYR A 342 -11.68 35.16 3.47
C TYR A 342 -12.44 35.84 4.62
N GLU A 343 -13.77 35.96 4.54
CA GLU A 343 -14.59 36.56 5.62
C GLU A 343 -14.89 35.61 6.77
N PHE A 344 -14.84 34.29 6.55
CA PHE A 344 -15.30 33.31 7.54
C PHE A 344 -14.28 33.06 8.68
N LEU A 345 -13.02 33.43 8.49
CA LEU A 345 -11.95 33.19 9.48
C LEU A 345 -11.86 34.25 10.58
N ARG A 346 -12.74 35.27 10.58
CA ARG A 346 -12.67 36.40 11.51
C ARG A 346 -13.52 36.24 12.78
N ILE A 347 -14.34 35.19 12.88
CA ILE A 347 -15.29 35.03 13.99
C ILE A 347 -14.92 33.75 14.75
N HIS A 348 -14.21 33.88 15.87
CA HIS A 348 -14.51 33.22 17.16
C HIS A 348 -13.32 33.35 18.15
N GLN A 349 -13.50 34.23 19.14
CA GLN A 349 -12.84 34.23 20.45
C GLN A 349 -13.93 34.19 21.55
N PHE A 350 -13.56 33.68 22.74
CA PHE A 350 -14.18 33.77 24.08
C PHE A 350 -15.05 32.61 24.67
N ILE A 351 -14.43 31.84 25.60
CA ILE A 351 -14.63 31.70 27.08
C ILE A 351 -15.86 30.99 27.77
N HIS A 352 -15.52 30.15 28.79
CA HIS A 352 -16.13 29.72 30.10
C HIS A 352 -17.00 28.42 30.30
N SER A 353 -16.71 27.78 31.46
CA SER A 353 -17.43 26.74 32.27
C SER A 353 -18.22 27.46 33.41
N PRO A 354 -19.10 26.89 34.32
CA PRO A 354 -19.29 25.47 34.75
C PRO A 354 -20.72 24.97 35.20
N GLU A 355 -20.78 23.67 35.58
CA GLU A 355 -21.51 22.97 36.68
C GLU A 355 -23.01 22.51 36.69
N ASN A 356 -23.17 21.28 37.22
CA ASN A 356 -24.28 20.54 37.90
C ASN A 356 -25.47 19.92 37.13
N LEU A 357 -25.72 18.61 37.35
CA LEU A 357 -27.06 17.97 37.38
C LEU A 357 -27.04 16.53 37.96
N VAL A 358 -28.07 16.22 38.77
CA VAL A 358 -28.38 14.95 39.46
C VAL A 358 -29.39 14.15 38.64
N PHE A 359 -29.30 12.81 38.62
CA PHE A 359 -30.24 11.91 37.91
C PHE A 359 -31.11 11.09 38.86
N SER A 360 -32.38 10.83 38.45
CA SER A 360 -33.35 9.96 39.12
C SER A 360 -33.54 8.64 38.34
N GLU A 361 -33.55 7.51 39.04
CA GLU A 361 -33.83 6.18 38.47
C GLU A 361 -35.34 5.94 38.26
N GLN A 362 -35.73 5.43 37.08
CA GLN A 362 -37.01 4.76 36.87
C GLN A 362 -36.74 3.27 36.54
N LYS A 363 -37.20 2.38 37.43
CA LYS A 363 -37.17 0.92 37.19
C LYS A 363 -38.35 0.49 36.32
N VAL A 364 -38.07 -0.33 35.31
CA VAL A 364 -39.07 -1.05 34.51
C VAL A 364 -39.60 -2.24 35.35
N PRO A 365 -40.90 -2.59 35.27
CA PRO A 365 -41.47 -3.69 36.06
C PRO A 365 -40.93 -5.05 35.63
N ASP A 366 -40.65 -5.92 36.61
CA ASP A 366 -40.31 -7.32 36.42
C ASP A 366 -41.52 -8.11 35.87
N GLU A 367 -41.68 -8.16 34.55
CA GLU A 367 -42.54 -9.18 33.93
C GLU A 367 -41.91 -10.56 34.12
N VAL A 368 -42.70 -11.52 34.63
CA VAL A 368 -42.30 -12.90 34.84
C VAL A 368 -42.00 -13.56 33.49
N ILE A 369 -40.73 -13.82 33.22
CA ILE A 369 -40.25 -14.45 31.99
C ILE A 369 -40.40 -15.97 32.12
N GLU A 370 -41.22 -16.61 31.27
CA GLU A 370 -41.22 -18.07 31.14
C GLU A 370 -39.86 -18.57 30.63
N GLU A 371 -39.24 -19.49 31.37
CA GLU A 371 -37.93 -20.04 31.01
C GLU A 371 -38.04 -21.00 29.82
N ILE A 372 -37.64 -20.53 28.64
CA ILE A 372 -37.49 -21.41 27.48
C ILE A 372 -36.08 -22.02 27.49
N PRO A 373 -35.95 -23.36 27.60
CA PRO A 373 -34.67 -24.03 27.47
C PRO A 373 -34.12 -23.87 26.05
N ILE A 374 -32.92 -23.30 25.93
CA ILE A 374 -32.20 -23.16 24.65
C ILE A 374 -31.14 -24.26 24.51
N THR A 375 -31.13 -24.92 23.35
CA THR A 375 -30.10 -25.88 22.94
C THR A 375 -29.25 -25.27 21.81
N PRO A 376 -28.02 -25.76 21.55
CA PRO A 376 -27.19 -25.27 20.44
C PRO A 376 -27.89 -25.32 19.08
N GLN A 377 -28.78 -26.29 18.87
CA GLN A 377 -29.56 -26.49 17.64
C GLN A 377 -30.88 -25.70 17.61
N SER A 378 -31.20 -24.93 18.66
CA SER A 378 -32.40 -24.10 18.68
C SER A 378 -32.36 -23.06 17.57
N THR A 379 -33.45 -22.96 16.82
CA THR A 379 -33.58 -22.06 15.67
C THR A 379 -33.80 -20.62 16.11
N LEU A 380 -33.04 -19.68 15.57
CA LEU A 380 -33.14 -18.25 15.83
C LEU A 380 -34.33 -17.58 15.12
N SER A 381 -35.21 -18.35 14.47
CA SER A 381 -36.45 -17.83 13.88
C SER A 381 -37.52 -17.47 14.91
N ASP A 382 -37.34 -17.88 16.17
CA ASP A 382 -38.25 -17.61 17.28
C ASP A 382 -37.70 -16.47 18.16
N LYS A 383 -38.52 -15.41 18.35
CA LYS A 383 -38.20 -14.27 19.23
C LYS A 383 -37.81 -14.72 20.63
N ALA A 384 -38.49 -15.73 21.16
CA ALA A 384 -38.30 -16.18 22.52
C ALA A 384 -36.96 -16.93 22.66
N VAL A 385 -36.53 -17.66 21.61
CA VAL A 385 -35.20 -18.27 21.53
C VAL A 385 -34.10 -17.21 21.45
N LEU A 386 -34.24 -16.21 20.55
CA LEU A 386 -33.25 -15.13 20.45
C LEU A 386 -33.18 -14.32 21.75
N ARG A 387 -34.33 -14.00 22.36
CA ARG A 387 -34.40 -13.33 23.67
C ARG A 387 -33.69 -14.14 24.76
N SER A 388 -33.93 -15.45 24.82
CA SER A 388 -33.27 -16.34 25.79
C SER A 388 -31.75 -16.39 25.54
N PHE A 389 -31.30 -16.43 24.28
CA PHE A 389 -29.88 -16.34 23.92
C PHE A 389 -29.25 -15.02 24.40
N LEU A 390 -29.89 -13.88 24.11
CA LEU A 390 -29.41 -12.55 24.50
C LEU A 390 -29.23 -12.40 26.02
N LEU A 391 -30.11 -13.03 26.79
CA LEU A 391 -30.14 -12.93 28.24
C LEU A 391 -29.22 -13.94 28.95
N LYS A 392 -28.92 -15.08 28.32
CA LYS A 392 -28.24 -16.21 28.97
C LYS A 392 -26.89 -16.57 28.35
N ASN A 393 -26.54 -16.09 27.16
CA ASN A 393 -25.25 -16.41 26.53
C ASN A 393 -24.10 -15.65 27.21
N GLN A 394 -23.20 -16.39 27.87
CA GLN A 394 -22.10 -15.79 28.63
C GLN A 394 -21.12 -14.99 27.76
N ASN A 395 -20.85 -15.40 26.51
CA ASN A 395 -19.90 -14.69 25.64
C ASN A 395 -20.47 -13.34 25.23
N LEU A 396 -21.75 -13.29 24.86
CA LEU A 396 -22.45 -12.07 24.53
C LEU A 396 -22.54 -11.15 25.74
N ILE A 397 -22.89 -11.67 26.92
CA ILE A 397 -22.96 -10.88 28.16
C ILE A 397 -21.59 -10.26 28.46
N THR A 398 -20.50 -11.04 28.36
CA THR A 398 -19.14 -10.52 28.58
C THR A 398 -18.75 -9.48 27.52
N LEU A 399 -19.21 -9.63 26.28
CA LEU A 399 -18.93 -8.67 25.21
C LEU A 399 -19.69 -7.36 25.42
N ASP A 400 -20.99 -7.44 25.74
CA ASP A 400 -21.85 -6.29 26.06
C ASP A 400 -21.35 -5.57 27.34
N GLN A 401 -20.92 -6.31 28.37
CA GLN A 401 -20.32 -5.72 29.58
C GLN A 401 -19.04 -4.94 29.28
N LYS A 402 -18.15 -5.48 28.43
CA LYS A 402 -16.95 -4.73 28.01
C LYS A 402 -17.33 -3.44 27.30
N ILE A 403 -18.35 -3.49 26.44
CA ILE A 403 -18.85 -2.30 25.75
C ILE A 403 -19.42 -1.29 26.74
N VAL A 404 -20.19 -1.73 27.75
CA VAL A 404 -20.69 -0.87 28.84
C VAL A 404 -19.55 -0.24 29.63
N GLU A 405 -18.56 -1.03 30.06
CA GLU A 405 -17.39 -0.54 30.79
C GLU A 405 -16.63 0.56 30.01
N PHE A 406 -16.56 0.44 28.69
CA PHE A 406 -15.94 1.46 27.85
C PHE A 406 -16.78 2.74 27.71
N THR A 407 -18.10 2.62 27.73
CA THR A 407 -19.02 3.72 27.33
C THR A 407 -19.68 4.45 28.48
N GLY A 408 -19.88 3.76 29.61
CA GLY A 408 -20.77 4.21 30.67
C GLY A 408 -22.26 4.18 30.29
N ASN A 409 -22.66 3.49 29.21
CA ASN A 409 -24.06 3.37 28.80
C ASN A 409 -24.78 2.25 29.57
N GLU A 410 -26.10 2.40 29.77
CA GLU A 410 -26.95 1.33 30.30
C GLU A 410 -27.49 0.41 29.20
N LEU A 411 -27.56 -0.90 29.50
CA LEU A 411 -28.09 -1.93 28.60
C LEU A 411 -29.57 -2.18 28.87
N HIS A 412 -30.44 -1.99 27.88
CA HIS A 412 -31.89 -2.26 28.00
C HIS A 412 -32.34 -3.27 26.94
N LEU A 413 -33.06 -4.35 27.23
CA LEU A 413 -33.54 -5.21 26.12
C LEU A 413 -34.72 -4.54 25.40
N ASP A 414 -34.56 -4.22 24.11
CA ASP A 414 -35.66 -3.71 23.28
C ASP A 414 -36.34 -4.87 22.52
N ALA A 415 -37.60 -5.13 22.85
CA ALA A 415 -38.39 -6.21 22.27
C ALA A 415 -38.71 -5.98 20.78
N ASP A 416 -38.79 -4.72 20.33
CA ASP A 416 -39.12 -4.38 18.94
C ASP A 416 -37.93 -4.65 18.01
N ASN A 417 -36.70 -4.58 18.54
CA ASN A 417 -35.48 -4.88 17.80
C ASN A 417 -35.22 -6.39 17.59
N LEU A 418 -35.91 -7.27 18.32
CA LEU A 418 -35.72 -8.73 18.18
C LEU A 418 -36.14 -9.24 16.80
N GLU A 419 -37.30 -8.79 16.28
CA GLU A 419 -37.78 -9.24 14.97
C GLU A 419 -36.82 -8.82 13.85
N ARG A 420 -36.30 -7.59 13.96
CA ARG A 420 -35.32 -7.05 13.04
C ARG A 420 -34.02 -7.86 13.06
N HIS A 421 -33.48 -8.14 14.24
CA HIS A 421 -32.28 -8.96 14.37
C HIS A 421 -32.48 -10.37 13.80
N ILE A 422 -33.65 -10.98 13.97
CA ILE A 422 -33.97 -12.29 13.35
C ILE A 422 -33.90 -12.20 11.82
N GLN A 423 -34.48 -11.15 11.23
CA GLN A 423 -34.43 -10.96 9.77
C GLN A 423 -33.00 -10.74 9.28
N ASP A 424 -32.23 -9.91 9.97
CA ASP A 424 -30.85 -9.62 9.60
C ASP A 424 -29.97 -10.89 9.73
N LEU A 425 -30.09 -11.66 10.83
CA LEU A 425 -29.39 -12.93 11.01
C LEU A 425 -29.71 -13.95 9.90
N LYS A 426 -30.97 -14.02 9.46
CA LYS A 426 -31.38 -14.84 8.31
C LYS A 426 -30.66 -14.41 7.01
N CYS A 427 -30.52 -13.12 6.74
CA CYS A 427 -29.75 -12.62 5.58
C CYS A 427 -28.29 -13.09 5.61
N TRP A 428 -27.72 -13.24 6.80
CA TRP A 428 -26.35 -13.74 7.00
C TRP A 428 -26.24 -15.26 7.04
N LYS A 429 -27.35 -16.00 6.88
CA LYS A 429 -27.45 -17.46 7.03
C LYS A 429 -27.02 -17.94 8.42
N ILE A 430 -27.23 -17.12 9.44
CA ILE A 430 -27.05 -17.48 10.85
C ILE A 430 -28.43 -17.87 11.37
N THR A 431 -28.70 -19.16 11.45
CA THR A 431 -30.04 -19.71 11.68
C THR A 431 -30.19 -20.42 13.03
N THR A 432 -29.08 -20.78 13.67
CA THR A 432 -29.05 -21.50 14.95
C THR A 432 -28.27 -20.75 16.03
N VAL A 433 -28.57 -21.07 17.29
CA VAL A 433 -27.85 -20.55 18.46
C VAL A 433 -26.35 -20.84 18.39
N GLN A 434 -25.96 -22.05 17.96
CA GLN A 434 -24.55 -22.43 17.81
C GLN A 434 -23.82 -21.55 16.79
N GLU A 435 -24.39 -21.35 15.60
CA GLU A 435 -23.79 -20.53 14.55
C GLU A 435 -23.57 -19.08 15.04
N LEU A 436 -24.57 -18.50 15.72
CA LEU A 436 -24.45 -17.15 16.26
C LEU A 436 -23.35 -17.05 17.32
N ASP A 437 -23.25 -18.01 18.23
CA ASP A 437 -22.21 -18.04 19.27
C ASP A 437 -20.80 -18.19 18.67
N GLU A 438 -20.63 -19.05 17.66
CA GLU A 438 -19.35 -19.22 16.96
C GLU A 438 -18.93 -17.94 16.23
N VAL A 439 -19.86 -17.30 15.51
CA VAL A 439 -19.59 -16.05 14.81
C VAL A 439 -19.24 -14.93 15.80
N LEU A 440 -19.93 -14.82 16.93
CA LEU A 440 -19.59 -13.86 18.00
C LEU A 440 -18.17 -14.11 18.54
N LYS A 441 -17.80 -15.37 18.81
CA LYS A 441 -16.46 -15.72 19.31
C LYS A 441 -15.35 -15.34 18.35
N ILE A 442 -15.51 -15.67 17.06
CA ILE A 442 -14.52 -15.36 16.02
C ILE A 442 -14.33 -13.84 15.89
N ASN A 443 -15.42 -13.08 15.99
CA ASN A 443 -15.42 -11.65 15.70
C ASN A 443 -15.31 -10.75 16.95
N ALA A 444 -15.31 -11.30 18.16
CA ALA A 444 -15.35 -10.53 19.41
C ALA A 444 -14.29 -9.41 19.49
N LYS A 445 -13.05 -9.69 19.07
CA LYS A 445 -11.97 -8.68 19.05
C LYS A 445 -12.25 -7.55 18.07
N MET A 446 -12.76 -7.87 16.88
CA MET A 446 -13.11 -6.88 15.86
C MET A 446 -14.33 -6.07 16.29
N ILE A 447 -15.34 -6.69 16.89
CA ILE A 447 -16.51 -6.00 17.44
C ILE A 447 -16.08 -4.97 18.49
N ILE A 448 -15.23 -5.35 19.45
CA ILE A 448 -14.70 -4.41 20.47
C ILE A 448 -13.89 -3.30 19.81
N SER A 449 -12.99 -3.63 18.88
CA SER A 449 -12.16 -2.63 18.21
C SER A 449 -12.99 -1.64 17.39
N PHE A 450 -13.97 -2.15 16.66
CA PHE A 450 -14.90 -1.36 15.88
C PHE A 450 -15.72 -0.44 16.78
N TYR A 451 -16.22 -0.98 17.89
CA TYR A 451 -16.95 -0.22 18.89
C TYR A 451 -16.09 0.91 19.47
N LYS A 452 -14.84 0.66 19.86
CA LYS A 452 -13.92 1.68 20.39
C LYS A 452 -13.68 2.84 19.44
N GLU A 453 -13.65 2.61 18.14
CA GLU A 453 -13.47 3.68 17.15
C GLU A 453 -14.77 4.44 16.86
N PHE A 454 -15.92 3.76 16.90
CA PHE A 454 -17.23 4.42 16.76
C PHE A 454 -17.58 5.27 17.99
N ASP A 455 -17.27 4.77 19.18
CA ASP A 455 -17.62 5.38 20.46
C ASP A 455 -16.86 6.68 20.74
N LYS A 456 -15.62 6.86 20.26
CA LYS A 456 -14.93 8.17 20.36
C LYS A 456 -15.78 9.32 19.82
N ARG A 457 -16.52 9.08 18.72
CA ARG A 457 -17.41 10.07 18.11
C ARG A 457 -18.71 10.23 18.92
N TRP A 458 -19.22 9.14 19.47
CA TRP A 458 -20.40 9.16 20.32
C TRP A 458 -20.13 9.87 21.65
N ILE A 459 -19.01 9.58 22.31
CA ILE A 459 -18.49 10.30 23.47
C ILE A 459 -18.33 11.78 23.15
N GLN A 460 -17.70 12.14 22.03
CA GLN A 460 -17.58 13.55 21.61
C GLN A 460 -18.96 14.18 21.36
N TYR A 461 -19.93 13.45 20.81
CA TYR A 461 -21.31 13.92 20.67
C TYR A 461 -21.98 14.13 22.04
N LEU A 462 -21.80 13.22 22.99
CA LEU A 462 -22.35 13.31 24.35
C LEU A 462 -21.67 14.41 25.18
N GLU A 463 -20.38 14.66 24.98
CA GLU A 463 -19.66 15.80 25.57
C GLU A 463 -20.21 17.14 25.05
N ASN A 464 -20.56 17.20 23.77
CA ASN A 464 -21.22 18.35 23.16
C ASN A 464 -22.73 18.43 23.48
N ASN A 465 -23.32 17.37 24.03
CA ASN A 465 -24.74 17.27 24.38
C ASN A 465 -24.92 16.59 25.75
N PRO A 466 -24.43 17.19 26.85
CA PRO A 466 -24.38 16.54 28.17
C PRO A 466 -25.76 16.14 28.71
N GLN A 467 -26.83 16.82 28.30
CA GLN A 467 -28.22 16.45 28.57
C GLN A 467 -28.64 15.10 27.98
N LYS A 468 -27.84 14.55 27.04
CA LYS A 468 -28.07 13.24 26.43
C LYS A 468 -27.30 12.12 27.13
N LYS A 469 -26.35 12.45 28.02
CA LYS A 469 -25.58 11.46 28.78
C LYS A 469 -26.51 10.70 29.72
N GLY A 470 -26.56 9.36 29.58
CA GLY A 470 -27.49 8.49 30.31
C GLY A 470 -28.91 8.41 29.73
N SER A 471 -29.22 9.14 28.65
CA SER A 471 -30.54 9.08 27.98
C SER A 471 -30.59 8.11 26.80
N SER A 472 -29.43 7.66 26.33
CA SER A 472 -29.33 6.67 25.26
C SER A 472 -29.34 5.27 25.86
N SER A 473 -30.51 4.66 25.91
CA SER A 473 -30.63 3.22 26.10
C SER A 473 -30.01 2.53 24.89
N SER A 474 -29.01 1.68 25.14
CA SER A 474 -28.50 0.82 24.09
C SER A 474 -29.12 -0.56 24.26
N PRO A 475 -29.79 -1.12 23.23
CA PRO A 475 -30.49 -2.37 23.40
C PRO A 475 -29.54 -3.50 23.84
N ARG A 476 -29.89 -4.36 24.82
CA ARG A 476 -29.21 -5.66 25.00
C ARG A 476 -29.24 -6.36 23.64
N GLY A 477 -28.06 -6.70 23.12
CA GLY A 477 -27.89 -6.98 21.69
C GLY A 477 -27.02 -5.98 20.94
N ILE A 478 -26.37 -5.02 21.61
CA ILE A 478 -25.32 -4.16 21.04
C ILE A 478 -24.36 -5.01 20.20
N SER A 479 -23.80 -6.04 20.82
CA SER A 479 -22.85 -6.92 20.16
C SER A 479 -23.41 -7.61 18.89
N ILE A 480 -24.72 -7.87 18.82
CA ILE A 480 -25.37 -8.42 17.62
C ILE A 480 -25.58 -7.35 16.56
N THR A 481 -26.02 -6.15 16.91
CA THR A 481 -26.12 -5.03 15.98
C THR A 481 -24.75 -4.73 15.34
N TYR A 482 -23.69 -4.68 16.14
CA TYR A 482 -22.34 -4.45 15.64
C TYR A 482 -21.75 -5.64 14.89
N LEU A 483 -22.10 -6.87 15.27
CA LEU A 483 -21.75 -8.05 14.49
C LEU A 483 -22.38 -7.98 13.09
N LEU A 484 -23.67 -7.66 12.99
CA LEU A 484 -24.38 -7.54 11.72
C LEU A 484 -23.76 -6.44 10.83
N PHE A 485 -23.36 -5.32 11.44
CA PHE A 485 -22.65 -4.25 10.74
C PHE A 485 -21.27 -4.69 10.24
N LEU A 486 -20.50 -5.36 11.10
CA LEU A 486 -19.18 -5.90 10.75
C LEU A 486 -19.27 -6.91 9.59
N LEU A 487 -20.26 -7.80 9.61
CA LEU A 487 -20.50 -8.76 8.54
C LEU A 487 -20.86 -8.06 7.22
N ALA A 488 -21.66 -6.99 7.27
CA ALA A 488 -22.00 -6.15 6.12
C ALA A 488 -20.77 -5.50 5.49
N VAL A 489 -19.87 -4.96 6.32
CA VAL A 489 -18.60 -4.38 5.87
C VAL A 489 -17.71 -5.45 5.24
N MET A 490 -17.57 -6.62 5.87
CA MET A 490 -16.71 -7.70 5.37
C MET A 490 -17.15 -8.28 4.03
N LYS A 491 -18.45 -8.24 3.70
CA LYS A 491 -18.98 -8.71 2.40
C LYS A 491 -19.24 -7.59 1.40
N GLU A 492 -18.86 -6.35 1.71
CA GLU A 492 -19.12 -5.18 0.87
C GLU A 492 -20.61 -5.02 0.49
N ASP A 493 -21.53 -5.38 1.40
CA ASP A 493 -22.97 -5.27 1.16
C ASP A 493 -23.44 -3.83 1.29
N LYS A 494 -23.28 -3.07 0.20
CA LYS A 494 -23.61 -1.64 0.11
C LYS A 494 -25.08 -1.36 0.43
N ALA A 495 -25.99 -2.27 0.09
CA ALA A 495 -27.42 -2.09 0.34
C ALA A 495 -27.73 -2.20 1.83
N PHE A 496 -27.15 -3.17 2.53
CA PHE A 496 -27.29 -3.30 3.98
C PHE A 496 -26.65 -2.12 4.71
N ILE A 497 -25.43 -1.73 4.32
CA ILE A 497 -24.73 -0.57 4.91
C ILE A 497 -25.56 0.70 4.73
N GLN A 498 -26.10 0.95 3.53
CA GLN A 498 -26.92 2.12 3.27
C GLN A 498 -28.24 2.09 4.05
N LYS A 499 -28.91 0.94 4.13
CA LYS A 499 -30.12 0.77 4.95
C LYS A 499 -29.84 1.09 6.42
N TYR A 500 -28.74 0.56 6.97
CA TYR A 500 -28.35 0.81 8.35
C TYR A 500 -28.01 2.29 8.60
N VAL A 501 -27.25 2.92 7.71
CA VAL A 501 -26.92 4.35 7.79
C VAL A 501 -28.20 5.18 7.73
N ASN A 502 -29.14 4.86 6.84
CA ASN A 502 -30.42 5.56 6.74
C ASN A 502 -31.26 5.42 8.02
N ASP A 503 -31.28 4.23 8.63
CA ASP A 503 -32.02 4.02 9.88
C ASP A 503 -31.41 4.83 11.02
N VAL A 504 -30.08 4.83 11.16
CA VAL A 504 -29.37 5.64 12.16
C VAL A 504 -29.56 7.14 11.90
N SER A 505 -29.41 7.59 10.65
CA SER A 505 -29.64 8.99 10.27
C SER A 505 -31.09 9.43 10.50
N SER A 506 -32.07 8.56 10.24
CA SER A 506 -33.50 8.85 10.47
C SER A 506 -33.81 9.00 11.97
N VAL A 507 -33.12 8.26 12.83
CA VAL A 507 -33.20 8.41 14.29
C VAL A 507 -32.63 9.77 14.70
N PHE A 508 -31.47 10.16 14.18
CA PHE A 508 -30.89 11.49 14.43
C PHE A 508 -31.79 12.63 13.92
N ASP A 509 -32.38 12.48 12.72
CA ASP A 509 -33.29 13.47 12.14
C ASP A 509 -34.62 13.56 12.89
N ALA A 510 -35.17 12.42 13.36
CA ALA A 510 -36.37 12.39 14.19
C ALA A 510 -36.10 13.03 15.56
N PHE A 511 -34.92 12.80 16.15
CA PHE A 511 -34.50 13.46 17.38
C PHE A 511 -34.30 14.97 17.20
N GLN A 512 -33.79 15.40 16.05
CA GLN A 512 -33.60 16.81 15.75
C GLN A 512 -34.96 17.51 15.53
N LYS A 513 -35.88 16.87 14.80
CA LYS A 513 -37.26 17.37 14.62
C LYS A 513 -38.06 17.41 15.93
N ALA A 514 -37.86 16.46 16.83
CA ALA A 514 -38.49 16.46 18.15
C ALA A 514 -37.88 17.49 19.13
N LYS A 515 -36.71 18.04 18.80
CA LYS A 515 -36.07 19.15 19.52
C LYS A 515 -36.53 20.52 19.00
N ASP A 516 -36.89 20.58 17.72
CA ASP A 516 -37.33 21.80 17.04
C ASP A 516 -38.85 22.03 17.13
N ALA A 517 -39.61 21.06 17.65
CA ALA A 517 -41.03 21.13 18.00
C ALA A 517 -41.21 21.27 19.51
#